data_AF-A0A938SH00-F1
#
_entry.id   AF-A0A938SH00-F1
#
_cell.length_a   1.000
_cell.length_b   1.000
_cell.length_c   1.000
_cell.angle_alpha   90.00
_cell.angle_beta   90.00
_cell.angle_gamma   90.00
#
_symmetry.space_group_name_H-M   'P 1'
#
loop_
_entity.id
_entity.type
_entity.pdbx_description
1 polymer ?
#
loop_
_entity_poly.entity_id
_entity_poly.type
_entity_poly.pdbx_seq_one_letter_code
_entity_poly.pdbx_strand_id
1 'polypeptide(L)' 'MNPEPRTPNPEPRLGLIAGNGLFPILFARCAKERAVGVVALAIEGEARPELEKEVEKLHWVGLAKLGQMIRILKRDGLT' A
#
# COMPACT_ATOMS: atom_id res chain seq x y z
N MET A 1 26.19 -10.10 -1.95
CA MET A 1 25.31 -10.72 -0.94
C MET A 1 23.93 -10.81 -1.56
N ASN A 2 23.52 -12.02 -1.95
CA ASN A 2 22.20 -12.25 -2.53
C ASN A 2 21.16 -12.11 -1.41
N PRO A 3 20.06 -11.37 -1.57
CA PRO A 3 19.03 -11.32 -0.53
C PRO A 3 18.45 -12.73 -0.35
N GLU A 4 18.33 -13.16 0.91
CA GLU A 4 17.69 -14.43 1.24
C GLU A 4 16.25 -14.48 0.69
N PRO A 5 15.75 -15.67 0.32
CA PRO A 5 14.37 -15.84 -0.10
C PRO A 5 13.44 -15.36 1.02
N ARG A 6 12.61 -14.35 0.73
CA ARG A 6 11.64 -13.84 1.68
C ARG A 6 10.58 -14.92 1.91
N THR A 7 10.53 -15.46 3.12
CA THR A 7 9.39 -16.25 3.58
C THR A 7 8.11 -15.43 3.39
N PRO A 8 7.03 -16.00 2.80
CA PRO A 8 5.75 -15.31 2.70
C PRO A 8 5.33 -14.85 4.10
N ASN A 9 4.92 -13.59 4.22
CA ASN A 9 4.34 -13.10 5.45
C ASN A 9 3.11 -13.99 5.77
N PRO A 10 2.97 -14.52 7.00
CA PRO A 10 1.90 -15.45 7.32
C PRO A 10 0.50 -14.84 7.13
N GLU A 11 0.40 -13.51 7.17
CA GLU A 11 -0.83 -12.76 6.92
C GLU A 11 -0.85 -12.16 5.50
N PRO A 12 -1.97 -12.30 4.77
CA PRO A 12 -2.11 -11.74 3.43
C PRO A 12 -2.00 -10.21 3.46
N ARG A 13 -1.11 -9.67 2.62
CA ARG A 13 -0.91 -8.22 2.47
C ARG A 13 -1.12 -7.80 1.02
N LEU A 14 -1.79 -6.68 0.83
CA LEU A 14 -2.08 -6.09 -0.48
C LEU A 14 -1.38 -4.75 -0.65
N GLY A 15 -0.91 -4.50 -1.87
CA GLY A 15 -0.44 -3.20 -2.30
C GLY A 15 -1.58 -2.39 -2.93
N LEU A 16 -1.81 -1.17 -2.46
CA LEU A 16 -2.82 -0.28 -3.00
C LEU A 16 -2.17 1.00 -3.53
N ILE A 17 -2.27 1.28 -4.83
CA ILE A 17 -1.94 2.59 -5.38
C ILE A 17 -3.18 3.46 -5.29
N ALA A 18 -3.19 4.44 -4.39
CA ALA A 18 -4.34 5.26 -4.07
C ALA A 18 -4.25 6.62 -4.76
N GLY A 19 -5.18 6.86 -5.70
CA GLY A 19 -5.47 8.19 -6.24
C GLY A 19 -6.68 8.82 -5.53
N ASN A 20 -7.44 9.61 -6.28
CA ASN A 20 -8.65 10.29 -5.79
C ASN A 20 -9.80 9.31 -5.47
N GLY A 21 -10.82 9.84 -4.79
CA GLY A 21 -12.10 9.19 -4.58
C GLY A 21 -12.20 8.47 -3.25
N LEU A 22 -13.36 7.85 -3.03
CA LEU A 22 -13.64 7.07 -1.82
C LEU A 22 -13.21 5.61 -1.96
N PHE A 23 -13.02 5.12 -3.18
CA PHE A 23 -12.71 3.71 -3.42
C PHE A 23 -11.46 3.23 -2.66
N PRO A 24 -10.31 3.94 -2.65
CA PRO A 24 -9.14 3.49 -1.89
C PRO A 24 -9.41 3.34 -0.38
N ILE A 25 -10.19 4.26 0.19
CA ILE A 25 -10.58 4.23 1.61
C ILE A 25 -11.50 3.04 1.88
N LEU A 26 -12.54 2.86 1.07
CA LEU A 26 -13.50 1.76 1.25
C LEU A 26 -12.84 0.40 1.04
N PHE A 27 -11.96 0.29 0.05
CA PHE A 27 -11.18 -0.92 -0.18
C PHE A 27 -10.30 -1.27 1.02
N ALA A 28 -9.54 -0.30 1.53
CA ALA A 28 -8.66 -0.50 2.69
C ALA A 28 -9.45 -0.90 3.94
N ARG A 29 -10.59 -0.24 4.19
CA ARG A 29 -11.48 -0.59 5.30
C ARG A 29 -12.00 -2.03 5.20
N CYS A 30 -12.52 -2.42 4.03
CA CYS A 30 -13.01 -3.78 3.81
C CYS A 30 -11.90 -4.84 3.94
N ALA A 31 -10.68 -4.53 3.50
CA ALA A 31 -9.53 -5.41 3.67
C ALA A 31 -9.18 -5.58 5.16
N LYS A 32 -9.12 -4.47 5.90
CA LYS A 32 -8.87 -4.46 7.35
C LYS A 32 -9.91 -5.26 8.13
N GLU A 33 -11.20 -5.12 7.80
CA GLU A 33 -12.29 -5.91 8.39
C GLU A 33 -12.14 -7.42 8.14
N ARG A 34 -11.43 -7.81 7.08
CA ARG A 34 -11.11 -9.20 6.73
C ARG A 34 -9.73 -9.65 7.22
N ALA A 35 -9.10 -8.88 8.12
CA ALA A 35 -7.75 -9.11 8.61
C ALA A 35 -6.68 -9.17 7.49
N VAL A 36 -6.92 -8.50 6.36
CA VAL A 36 -5.95 -8.37 5.27
C VAL A 36 -5.22 -7.04 5.42
N GLY A 37 -3.89 -7.09 5.57
CA GLY A 37 -3.07 -5.88 5.70
C GLY A 37 -2.98 -5.13 4.37
N VAL A 38 -3.03 -3.79 4.41
CA VAL A 38 -2.89 -2.96 3.21
C VAL A 38 -1.70 -2.00 3.38
N VAL A 39 -0.78 -2.05 2.43
CA VAL A 39 0.25 -1.02 2.24
C VAL A 39 -0.19 -0.12 1.09
N ALA A 40 -0.47 1.14 1.40
CA ALA A 40 -0.92 2.10 0.41
C ALA A 40 0.20 3.05 -0.05
N LEU A 41 0.21 3.32 -1.35
CA LEU A 41 0.96 4.39 -2.00
C LEU A 41 -0.03 5.49 -2.37
N ALA A 42 -0.10 6.53 -1.53
CA ALA A 42 -1.01 7.65 -1.68
C ALA A 42 -0.41 8.73 -2.60
N ILE A 43 -1.09 9.03 -3.71
CA ILE A 43 -0.63 10.06 -4.66
C ILE A 43 -0.85 11.44 -4.03
N GLU A 44 0.23 12.19 -3.84
CA GLU A 44 0.21 13.56 -3.32
C GLU A 44 -0.72 14.45 -4.16
N GLY A 45 -1.62 15.18 -3.49
CA GLY A 45 -2.60 16.05 -4.14
C GLY A 45 -3.86 15.35 -4.67
N GLU A 46 -3.87 14.02 -4.76
CA GLU A 46 -5.02 13.23 -5.23
C GLU A 46 -5.66 12.42 -4.10
N ALA A 47 -4.81 11.72 -3.32
CA ALA A 47 -5.26 10.84 -2.27
C ALA A 47 -5.73 11.63 -1.04
N ARG A 48 -6.76 11.08 -0.41
CA ARG A 48 -7.38 11.62 0.81
C ARG A 48 -6.58 11.23 2.05
N PRO A 49 -6.19 12.17 2.94
CA PRO A 49 -5.43 11.88 4.16
C PRO A 49 -6.12 10.88 5.09
N GLU A 50 -7.44 10.77 5.04
CA GLU A 50 -8.24 9.84 5.81
C GLU A 50 -7.88 8.37 5.55
N LEU A 51 -7.26 8.07 4.40
CA LEU A 51 -6.78 6.73 4.05
C LEU A 51 -5.79 6.17 5.09
N GLU A 52 -5.01 7.03 5.75
CA GLU A 52 -4.00 6.63 6.75
C GLU A 52 -4.60 5.81 7.89
N LYS A 53 -5.87 6.02 8.23
CA LYS A 53 -6.56 5.30 9.33
C LYS A 53 -7.00 3.89 8.94
N GLU A 54 -7.10 3.62 7.64
CA GLU A 54 -7.67 2.38 7.10
C GLU A 54 -6.58 1.39 6.65
N VAL A 55 -5.32 1.83 6.57
CA VAL A 55 -4.20 1.02 6.07
C VAL A 55 -3.23 0.65 7.17
N GLU A 56 -2.46 -0.41 6.97
CA GLU A 56 -1.39 -0.82 7.89
C GLU A 56 -0.17 0.12 7.75
N LYS A 57 0.09 0.57 6.52
CA LYS A 57 1.18 1.47 6.20
C LYS A 57 0.83 2.36 5.02
N LEU A 58 1.17 3.64 5.09
CA LEU A 58 0.92 4.62 4.05
C LEU A 58 2.25 5.27 3.63
N HIS A 59 2.47 5.41 2.32
CA HIS A 59 3.55 6.23 1.76
C HIS A 59 2.96 7.27 0.83
N TRP A 60 3.30 8.53 1.06
CA TRP A 60 3.01 9.60 0.10
C TRP A 60 4.01 9.54 -1.06
N VAL A 61 3.49 9.60 -2.28
CA VAL A 61 4.28 9.54 -3.49
C VAL A 61 3.81 10.61 -4.48
N GLY A 62 4.76 11.31 -5.09
CA GLY A 62 4.44 12.22 -6.19
C GLY A 62 3.90 11.49 -7.43
N LEU A 63 3.18 12.23 -8.28
CA LEU A 63 2.61 11.74 -9.53
C LEU A 63 3.68 11.13 -10.46
N ALA A 64 3.31 10.07 -11.19
CA ALA A 64 4.13 9.42 -12.22
C ALA A 64 5.46 8.79 -11.75
N LYS A 65 5.64 8.53 -10.44
CA LYS A 65 6.87 7.92 -9.91
C LYS A 65 6.84 6.38 -9.86
N LEU A 66 6.50 5.71 -10.96
CA LEU A 66 6.32 4.25 -11.02
C LEU A 66 7.50 3.45 -10.46
N GLY A 67 8.74 3.81 -10.84
CA GLY A 67 9.93 3.13 -10.34
C GLY A 67 10.12 3.24 -8.82
N GLN A 68 9.73 4.38 -8.23
CA GLN A 68 9.73 4.56 -6.78
C GLN A 68 8.64 3.69 -6.13
N MET A 69 7.43 3.69 -6.69
CA MET A 69 6.30 2.89 -6.21
C MET A 69 6.66 1.40 -6.14
N ILE A 70 7.23 0.85 -7.21
CA ILE A 70 7.69 -0.55 -7.26
C ILE A 70 8.75 -0.83 -6.17
N ARG A 71 9.72 0.07 -5.99
CA ARG A 71 10.75 -0.09 -4.94
C ARG A 71 10.16 -0.09 -3.54
N ILE A 72 9.18 0.76 -3.27
CA ILE A 72 8.51 0.84 -1.97
C ILE A 72 7.73 -0.47 -1.70
N LEU A 73 6.89 -0.92 -2.64
CA LEU A 73 6.12 -2.16 -2.49
C LEU A 73 7.04 -3.37 -2.27
N LYS A 74 8.11 -3.49 -3.07
CA LYS A 74 9.11 -4.55 -2.89
C LYS A 74 9.81 -4.46 -1.54
N ARG A 75 10.10 -3.27 -1.02
CA ARG A 75 10.71 -3.09 0.32
C ARG A 75 9.76 -3.55 1.41
N ASP A 76 8.47 -3.33 1.22
CA ASP A 76 7.42 -3.73 2.17
C ASP A 76 6.97 -5.20 2.03
N GLY A 77 7.65 -5.98 1.17
CA GLY A 77 7.45 -7.41 1.03
C GLY A 77 6.33 -7.82 0.06
N LEU A 78 5.81 -6.87 -0.72
CA LEU A 78 4.79 -7.12 -1.75
C LEU A 78 5.45 -7.52 -3.08
N THR A 79 4.80 -8.42 -3.82
CA THR A 79 5.31 -9.02 -5.07
C THR A 79 4.40 -8.72 -6.24
#